data_AF-A0A7X2JGR6-F1
#
_entry.id   AF-A0A7X2JGR6-F1
#
_cell.length_a   1.000
_cell.length_b   1.000
_cell.length_c   1.000
_cell.angle_alpha   90.00
_cell.angle_beta   90.00
_cell.angle_gamma   90.00
#
_symmetry.space_group_name_H-M   'P 1'
#
loop_
_entity.id
_entity.type
_entity.pdbx_description
1 polymer ?
#
loop_
_entity_poly.entity_id
_entity_poly.type
_entity_poly.pdbx_seq_one_letter_code
_entity_poly.pdbx_strand_id
1 'polypeptide(L)'
;MRPIPKRLLIHTALYAREDSAGRWAEAAISNQQDLQFVRIEPSEEMVRDKNNAEIQSAATLFYDCKNSLPKDIKFAVDDVIFFNGQKLKIRSVEAMYDEKRLHHYEIELMKHA
;
A
#
# COMPACT_ATOMS: atom_id res chain seq x y z
N MET A 1 -19.10 -10.41 -6.37
CA MET A 1 -18.11 -9.72 -7.24
C MET A 1 -17.07 -10.72 -7.72
N ARG A 2 -16.51 -10.56 -8.93
CA ARG A 2 -15.40 -11.42 -9.41
C ARG A 2 -14.05 -10.80 -9.00
N PRO A 3 -13.04 -11.62 -8.63
CA PRO A 3 -11.68 -11.17 -8.38
C PRO A 3 -11.19 -10.20 -9.46
N ILE A 4 -10.37 -9.23 -9.09
CA ILE A 4 -9.71 -8.34 -10.05
C ILE A 4 -8.98 -9.23 -11.06
N PRO A 5 -9.31 -9.13 -12.37
CA PRO A 5 -8.69 -9.98 -13.37
C PRO A 5 -7.16 -9.89 -13.30
N LYS A 6 -6.49 -11.04 -13.23
CA LYS A 6 -5.02 -11.10 -13.06
C LYS A 6 -4.24 -10.31 -14.12
N ARG A 7 -4.79 -10.19 -15.33
CA ARG A 7 -4.24 -9.36 -16.43
C ARG A 7 -4.17 -7.86 -16.12
N LEU A 8 -4.96 -7.35 -15.17
CA LEU A 8 -4.92 -5.95 -14.74
C LEU A 8 -3.87 -5.74 -13.65
N LEU A 9 -3.56 -6.78 -12.89
CA LEU A 9 -2.61 -6.79 -11.79
C LEU A 9 -1.17 -6.97 -12.30
N ILE A 10 -0.68 -5.97 -13.04
CA ILE A 10 0.57 -6.04 -13.83
C ILE A 10 1.83 -5.64 -13.06
N HIS A 11 1.71 -5.13 -11.84
CA HIS A 11 2.82 -4.55 -11.09
C HIS A 11 3.38 -5.51 -10.04
N THR A 12 4.62 -5.24 -9.67
CA THR A 12 5.30 -5.77 -8.48
C THR A 12 5.78 -4.59 -7.63
N ALA A 13 5.84 -4.77 -6.33
CA ALA A 13 6.32 -3.75 -5.39
C ALA A 13 6.93 -4.44 -4.16
N LEU A 14 7.75 -3.73 -3.40
CA LEU A 14 8.30 -4.25 -2.15
C LEU A 14 7.53 -3.62 -0.98
N TYR A 15 6.89 -4.45 -0.16
CA TYR A 15 6.35 -4.02 1.11
C TYR A 15 7.41 -4.15 2.21
N ALA A 16 7.44 -3.19 3.13
CA ALA A 16 8.29 -3.26 4.30
C ALA A 16 7.66 -2.54 5.49
N ARG A 17 8.10 -2.91 6.70
CA ARG A 17 7.75 -2.22 7.93
C ARG A 17 8.96 -1.45 8.44
N GLU A 18 8.74 -0.24 8.92
CA GLU A 18 9.79 0.48 9.66
C GLU A 18 9.78 -0.03 11.10
N ASP A 19 10.85 -0.72 11.51
CA ASP A 19 11.03 -1.00 12.94
C ASP A 19 11.45 0.31 13.61
N SER A 20 10.69 0.69 14.64
CA SER A 20 11.08 1.77 15.54
C SER A 20 12.23 1.30 16.43
N ALA A 21 13.42 1.18 15.85
CA ALA A 21 14.65 1.23 16.63
C ALA A 21 14.62 2.57 17.39
N GLY A 22 14.51 2.53 18.72
CA GLY A 22 14.12 3.66 19.57
C GLY A 22 14.88 4.96 19.28
N ARG A 23 14.23 6.10 19.60
CA ARG A 23 14.55 7.56 19.55
C ARG A 23 15.91 8.11 19.04
N TRP A 24 16.95 7.30 18.86
CA TRP A 24 18.29 7.67 18.42
C TRP A 24 18.89 6.81 17.30
N ALA A 25 18.23 5.74 16.84
CA ALA A 25 18.72 4.91 15.73
C ALA A 25 17.92 5.15 14.46
N GLU A 26 18.59 5.15 13.29
CA GLU A 26 17.93 5.13 11.99
C GLU A 26 16.95 3.95 11.93
N ALA A 27 15.70 4.21 11.56
CA ALA A 27 14.66 3.18 11.50
C ALA A 27 15.12 2.08 10.53
N ALA A 28 15.41 0.89 11.07
CA ALA A 28 15.78 -0.24 10.26
C ALA A 28 14.53 -0.72 9.50
N ILE A 29 14.63 -0.83 8.18
CA ILE A 29 13.58 -1.44 7.37
C ILE A 29 13.60 -2.94 7.67
N SER A 30 12.55 -3.43 8.31
CA SER A 30 12.40 -4.84 8.67
C SER A 30 11.28 -5.49 7.85
N ASN A 31 11.26 -6.83 7.83
CA ASN A 31 10.15 -7.63 7.31
C ASN A 31 9.73 -7.30 5.86
N GLN A 32 10.72 -7.24 4.97
CA GLN A 32 10.50 -7.00 3.56
C GLN A 32 9.76 -8.17 2.89
N GLN A 33 8.76 -7.88 2.07
CA GLN A 33 7.98 -8.86 1.32
C GLN A 33 7.69 -8.38 -0.09
N ASP A 34 7.97 -9.21 -1.09
CA ASP A 34 7.63 -8.92 -2.47
C ASP A 34 6.13 -9.06 -2.69
N LEU A 35 5.50 -7.96 -3.10
CA LEU A 35 4.14 -7.94 -3.59
C LEU A 35 4.15 -8.29 -5.08
N GLN A 36 3.35 -9.29 -5.44
CA GLN A 36 3.18 -9.70 -6.83
C GLN A 36 1.72 -9.69 -7.23
N PHE A 37 1.49 -9.44 -8.52
CA PHE A 37 0.16 -9.28 -9.09
C PHE A 37 -0.63 -8.23 -8.31
N VAL A 38 -0.10 -7.01 -8.25
CA VAL A 38 -0.81 -5.83 -7.74
C VAL A 38 -1.07 -4.84 -8.86
N ARG A 39 -1.98 -3.88 -8.64
CA ARG A 39 -2.10 -2.69 -9.49
C ARG A 39 -1.74 -1.47 -8.65
N ILE A 40 -0.96 -0.55 -9.20
CA ILE A 40 -0.65 0.72 -8.57
C ILE A 40 -1.02 1.77 -9.63
N GLU A 41 -1.96 2.64 -9.29
CA GLU A 41 -2.39 3.76 -10.12
C GLU A 41 -1.80 5.04 -9.51
N PRO A 42 -0.85 5.72 -10.18
CA PRO A 42 -0.35 7.01 -9.71
C PRO A 42 -1.47 8.04 -9.62
N SER A 43 -1.39 8.91 -8.62
CA SER A 43 -2.27 10.05 -8.43
C SER A 43 -1.42 11.27 -8.09
N GLU A 44 -1.92 12.46 -8.42
CA GLU A 44 -1.35 13.73 -7.98
C GLU A 44 -2.36 14.55 -7.16
N GLU A 45 -3.41 13.90 -6.66
CA GLU A 45 -4.48 14.57 -5.93
C GLU A 45 -3.97 15.14 -4.60
N MET A 46 -4.33 16.40 -4.33
CA MET A 46 -4.14 17.01 -3.03
C MET A 46 -5.28 16.63 -2.10
N VAL A 47 -4.96 16.01 -0.98
CA VAL A 47 -5.93 15.62 0.03
C VAL A 47 -5.62 16.33 1.34
N ARG A 48 -6.63 16.91 1.97
CA ARG A 48 -6.49 17.52 3.30
C ARG A 48 -6.56 16.46 4.39
N ASP A 49 -5.65 16.53 5.34
CA ASP A 49 -5.70 15.72 6.54
C ASP A 49 -6.62 16.34 7.61
N LYS A 50 -6.78 15.65 8.75
CA LYS A 50 -7.63 16.12 9.86
C LYS A 50 -7.10 17.39 10.54
N ASN A 51 -5.83 17.72 10.34
CA ASN A 51 -5.17 18.92 10.85
C ASN A 51 -5.15 20.06 9.81
N ASN A 52 -5.89 19.91 8.70
CA ASN A 52 -5.96 20.84 7.60
C ASN A 52 -4.61 21.05 6.87
N ALA A 53 -3.69 20.09 6.98
CA ALA A 53 -2.48 20.03 6.18
C ALA A 53 -2.80 19.41 4.81
N GLU A 54 -2.23 19.97 3.75
CA GLU A 54 -2.37 19.45 2.40
C GLU A 54 -1.30 18.38 2.15
N ILE A 55 -1.74 17.14 1.94
CA ILE A 55 -0.89 15.99 1.63
C ILE A 55 -1.12 15.61 0.18
N GLN A 56 -0.04 15.45 -0.58
CA GLN A 56 -0.12 14.93 -1.95
C GLN A 56 -0.30 13.41 -1.90
N SER A 57 -1.45 12.92 -2.37
CA SER A 57 -1.63 11.52 -2.73
C SER A 57 -0.71 11.23 -3.90
N ALA A 58 0.02 10.12 -3.82
CA ALA A 58 1.01 9.72 -4.82
C ALA A 58 0.52 8.57 -5.68
N ALA A 59 -0.26 7.64 -5.10
CA ALA A 59 -0.82 6.50 -5.81
C ALA A 59 -1.88 5.77 -4.98
N THR A 60 -2.71 4.98 -5.65
CA THR A 60 -3.57 3.96 -5.03
C THR A 60 -3.07 2.57 -5.43
N LEU A 61 -2.79 1.71 -4.45
CA LEU A 61 -2.45 0.31 -4.65
C LEU A 61 -3.68 -0.57 -4.44
N PHE A 62 -4.01 -1.38 -5.43
CA PHE A 62 -5.06 -2.39 -5.38
C PHE A 62 -4.45 -3.78 -5.14
N TYR A 63 -4.89 -4.42 -4.06
CA TYR A 63 -4.42 -5.74 -3.65
C TYR A 63 -5.57 -6.76 -3.62
N ASP A 64 -5.64 -7.63 -4.63
CA ASP A 64 -6.69 -8.64 -4.74
C ASP A 64 -6.40 -9.85 -3.84
N CYS A 65 -7.33 -10.16 -2.93
CA CYS A 65 -7.11 -11.24 -1.96
C CYS A 65 -6.92 -12.62 -2.63
N LYS A 66 -7.48 -12.83 -3.83
CA LYS A 66 -7.38 -14.11 -4.55
C LYS A 66 -6.21 -14.19 -5.53
N ASN A 67 -5.81 -13.10 -6.17
CA ASN A 67 -4.81 -13.11 -7.24
C ASN A 67 -3.47 -12.50 -6.84
N SER A 68 -3.45 -11.55 -5.89
CA SER A 68 -2.21 -10.94 -5.38
C SER A 68 -1.48 -11.85 -4.40
N LEU A 69 -0.17 -11.66 -4.27
CA LEU A 69 0.71 -12.40 -3.35
C LEU A 69 1.54 -11.41 -2.52
N PRO A 70 1.87 -11.74 -1.26
CA PRO A 70 1.58 -12.98 -0.53
C PRO A 70 0.19 -13.01 0.18
N LYS A 71 -0.38 -14.20 0.37
CA LYS A 71 -1.79 -14.34 0.83
C LYS A 71 -2.10 -13.79 2.21
N ASP A 72 -1.15 -13.85 3.13
CA ASP A 72 -1.37 -13.54 4.54
C ASP A 72 -0.73 -12.19 4.95
N ILE A 73 -0.56 -11.28 3.99
CA ILE A 73 -0.03 -9.95 4.29
C ILE A 73 -1.05 -9.10 5.04
N LYS A 74 -0.56 -8.34 6.03
CA LYS A 74 -1.35 -7.37 6.79
C LYS A 74 -0.73 -5.99 6.65
N PHE A 75 -1.34 -5.19 5.79
CA PHE A 75 -0.98 -3.78 5.63
C PHE A 75 -1.39 -2.99 6.88
N ALA A 76 -0.53 -2.09 7.32
CA ALA A 76 -0.81 -1.12 8.35
C ALA A 76 -0.48 0.29 7.85
N VAL A 77 -1.16 1.28 8.43
CA VAL A 77 -0.78 2.68 8.26
C VAL A 77 0.67 2.85 8.72
N ASP A 78 1.38 3.75 8.04
CA ASP A 78 2.80 4.02 8.19
C ASP A 78 3.78 2.97 7.67
N ASP A 79 3.32 1.79 7.24
CA ASP A 79 4.17 0.84 6.51
C ASP A 79 4.63 1.46 5.16
N VAL A 80 5.65 0.86 4.56
CA VAL A 80 6.34 1.38 3.37
C VAL A 80 6.11 0.47 2.16
N ILE A 81 5.85 1.09 1.01
CA ILE A 81 5.83 0.46 -0.31
C ILE A 81 6.94 1.07 -1.16
N PHE A 82 7.86 0.24 -1.67
CA PHE A 82 8.79 0.65 -2.70
C PHE A 82 8.25 0.26 -4.08
N PHE A 83 8.11 1.25 -4.94
CA PHE A 83 7.60 1.06 -6.30
C PHE A 83 8.32 2.03 -7.25
N ASN A 84 8.82 1.52 -8.38
CA ASN A 84 9.55 2.32 -9.39
C ASN A 84 10.68 3.21 -8.80
N GLY A 85 11.42 2.70 -7.81
CA GLY A 85 12.49 3.43 -7.15
C GLY A 85 12.03 4.52 -6.18
N GLN A 86 10.73 4.67 -5.96
CA GLN A 86 10.15 5.60 -5.00
C GLN A 86 9.80 4.88 -3.70
N LYS A 87 10.10 5.54 -2.57
CA LYS A 87 9.64 5.13 -1.24
C LYS A 87 8.30 5.82 -0.96
N LEU A 88 7.23 5.05 -0.85
CA LEU A 88 5.88 5.51 -0.58
C LEU A 88 5.43 5.00 0.79
N LYS A 89 4.62 5.79 1.49
CA LYS A 89 4.10 5.46 2.82
C LYS A 89 2.61 5.18 2.74
N ILE A 90 2.15 4.14 3.44
CA ILE A 90 0.73 3.80 3.53
C ILE A 90 0.02 4.82 4.40
N ARG A 91 -0.93 5.54 3.82
CA ARG A 91 -1.76 6.52 4.51
C ARG A 91 -3.05 5.91 5.04
N SER A 92 -3.70 5.09 4.23
CA SER A 92 -4.95 4.42 4.57
C SER A 92 -4.99 3.02 3.97
N VAL A 93 -5.74 2.13 4.62
CA VAL A 93 -5.98 0.76 4.15
C VAL A 93 -7.49 0.56 4.19
N GLU A 94 -8.12 0.55 3.03
CA GLU A 94 -9.56 0.35 2.90
C GLU A 94 -9.86 -1.08 2.46
N ALA A 95 -10.72 -1.74 3.24
CA ALA A 95 -11.15 -3.10 2.98
C ALA A 95 -12.40 -3.10 2.09
N MET A 96 -12.25 -3.57 0.86
CA MET A 96 -13.35 -3.64 -0.10
C MET A 96 -13.96 -5.03 -0.10
N TYR A 97 -15.21 -5.13 0.32
CA TYR A 97 -15.94 -6.38 0.43
C TYR A 97 -16.81 -6.63 -0.81
N ASP A 98 -16.93 -7.90 -1.20
CA ASP A 98 -18.09 -8.32 -1.97
C ASP A 98 -19.27 -8.57 -1.00
N GLU A 99 -20.40 -9.11 -1.50
CA GLU A 99 -21.58 -9.38 -0.69
C GLU A 99 -21.34 -10.33 0.52
N LYS A 100 -20.20 -11.05 0.57
CA LYS A 100 -19.95 -12.11 1.57
C LYS A 100 -18.56 -12.10 2.20
N ARG A 101 -17.54 -11.59 1.50
CA ARG A 101 -16.13 -11.70 1.93
C ARG A 101 -15.33 -10.49 1.48
N LEU A 102 -14.18 -10.31 2.14
CA LEU A 102 -13.17 -9.39 1.68
C LEU A 102 -12.73 -9.77 0.25
N HIS A 103 -12.76 -8.78 -0.64
CA HIS A 103 -12.50 -8.96 -2.06
C HIS A 103 -11.11 -8.44 -2.44
N HIS A 104 -10.82 -7.18 -2.11
CA HIS A 104 -9.50 -6.58 -2.27
C HIS A 104 -9.30 -5.47 -1.24
N TYR A 105 -8.06 -4.99 -1.14
CA TYR A 105 -7.76 -3.74 -0.46
C TYR A 105 -7.50 -2.63 -1.48
N GLU A 106 -7.95 -1.43 -1.14
CA GLU A 106 -7.48 -0.18 -1.74
C GLU A 106 -6.59 0.52 -0.71
N ILE A 107 -5.36 0.81 -1.10
CA ILE A 107 -4.34 1.36 -0.21
C ILE A 107 -3.90 2.70 -0.77
N GLU A 108 -4.17 3.77 -0.03
CA GLU A 108 -3.71 5.10 -0.41
C GLU A 108 -2.24 5.28 -0.01
N LEU A 109 -1.43 5.70 -0.97
CA LEU A 109 0.00 5.91 -0.80
C LEU A 109 0.34 7.40 -0.92
N MET A 110 1.20 7.88 -0.03
CA MET A 110 1.77 9.23 -0.06
C MET A 110 3.29 9.16 -0.24
N LYS A 111 3.90 10.22 -0.79
CA LYS A 111 5.37 10.31 -0.88
C LYS A 111 5.96 10.28 0.53
N HIS A 112 6.97 9.44 0.74
CA HIS A 112 7.77 9.50 1.95
C HIS A 112 8.72 10.70 1.86
N ALA A 113 8.69 11.58 2.87
CA ALA A 113 9.52 12.78 2.94
C ALA A 113 10.94 12.48 3.41
#